data_AF-A0A7Y8Q4D8-F1
#
_entry.id   AF-A0A7Y8Q4D8-F1
#
_cell.length_a   1.000
_cell.length_b   1.000
_cell.length_c   1.000
_cell.angle_alpha   90.00
_cell.angle_beta   90.00
_cell.angle_gamma   90.00
#
_symmetry.space_group_name_H-M   'P 1'
#
loop_
_entity.id
_entity.type
_entity.pdbx_description
1 polymer ?
#
loop_
_entity_poly.entity_id
_entity_poly.type
_entity_poly.pdbx_seq_one_letter_code
_entity_poly.pdbx_strand_id
1 'polypeptide(L)'
;MNVLEKAQLLKELHDLLNHLENRSLNFFEIAKSKNRIKQIFKLCDEPIFHKQQAEFKRRSEPKVSAIEFAQQSAYALSFVGYFEQEDTLLEQFGSQHQLGWGLLHHSNASWKVIVYTPQLTQPWQSPWGTLEQSFAVMQTQHTEHGLLTDEALLHAQQILPLDSVVSHEIVTENTSPYCFDEVIITETDPSDNHSISVNSDSNTAEAEAEAEAEAEAEAEEISLYADVPTQTEFGVNTPLIPDPIIEFKPALIEELTPMPEVETIPSQEFNAPEQIALFKLKAAVQVIPPKTATEDVLLHLNIESMPELDQHATLIMHANAIETWQNMPATLAEQIDSDNKFIKYILLFGAHNHSAAMRLLNQYCRHANLHIAAIKELSLNSLGMDFTDADLLFRAYQERAHLLWSMDHYYPYIPAHLVHTPKFILFEEAAATRQTPILLLLERNKTRVIHGENRMAFDHSESAYPYLLLNRQQDITWQRIHNIILEMPQPIDVLTLYQTLKQTELE
;
A
#
# COMPACT_ATOMS: atom_id res chain seq x y z
N MET A 1 14.90 20.39 31.12
CA MET A 1 16.38 20.25 31.15
C MET A 1 17.05 21.51 30.61
N ASN A 2 18.04 22.05 31.33
CA ASN A 2 18.84 23.21 30.91
C ASN A 2 19.86 22.81 29.81
N VAL A 3 20.31 23.76 28.99
CA VAL A 3 21.30 23.57 27.92
C VAL A 3 22.59 22.93 28.45
N LEU A 4 22.99 23.29 29.67
CA LEU A 4 24.16 22.72 30.35
C LEU A 4 24.01 21.21 30.62
N GLU A 5 22.83 20.79 31.06
CA GLU A 5 22.51 19.38 31.33
C GLU A 5 22.45 18.58 30.02
N LYS A 6 21.94 19.17 28.93
CA LYS A 6 21.97 18.56 27.59
C LYS A 6 23.40 18.31 27.10
N ALA A 7 24.28 19.29 27.26
CA ALA A 7 25.67 19.16 26.85
C ALA A 7 26.42 18.10 27.69
N GLN A 8 26.09 17.98 28.98
CA GLN A 8 26.65 16.95 29.85
C GLN A 8 26.17 15.54 29.47
N LEU A 9 24.88 15.37 29.17
CA LEU A 9 24.34 14.07 28.71
C LEU A 9 24.89 13.67 27.35
N LEU A 10 25.08 14.62 26.42
CA LEU A 10 25.72 14.37 25.13
C LEU A 10 27.17 13.88 25.29
N LYS A 11 27.93 14.52 26.19
CA LYS A 11 29.29 14.10 26.50
C LYS A 11 29.32 12.72 27.15
N GLU A 12 28.42 12.47 28.11
CA GLU A 12 28.29 11.17 28.78
C GLU A 12 27.91 10.05 27.79
N LEU A 13 26.99 10.31 26.86
CA LEU A 13 26.60 9.35 25.82
C LEU A 13 27.78 9.01 24.90
N HIS A 14 28.56 10.02 24.50
CA HIS A 14 29.74 9.84 23.66
C HIS A 14 30.83 9.03 24.38
N ASP A 15 31.06 9.30 25.66
CA ASP A 15 32.00 8.55 26.49
C ASP A 15 31.53 7.09 26.68
N LEU A 16 30.22 6.85 26.85
CA LEU A 16 29.63 5.50 26.99
C LEU A 16 29.70 4.68 25.70
N LEU A 17 29.48 5.31 24.54
CA LEU A 17 29.62 4.69 23.22
C LEU A 17 31.08 4.32 22.92
N ASN A 18 32.01 5.25 23.14
CA ASN A 18 33.45 5.00 23.01
C ASN A 18 33.93 3.90 23.98
N HIS A 19 33.30 3.78 25.16
CA HIS A 19 33.58 2.68 26.07
C HIS A 19 33.14 1.34 25.45
N LEU A 20 31.90 1.25 24.95
CA LEU A 20 31.33 0.04 24.37
C LEU A 20 32.03 -0.46 23.09
N GLU A 21 32.67 0.42 22.33
CA GLU A 21 33.46 0.04 21.14
C GLU A 21 34.79 -0.66 21.48
N ASN A 22 35.30 -0.49 22.71
CA ASN A 22 36.55 -1.14 23.13
C ASN A 22 36.31 -2.63 23.46
N ARG A 23 36.83 -3.52 22.59
CA ARG A 23 36.70 -5.00 22.65
C ARG A 23 37.32 -5.69 23.89
N SER A 24 37.77 -4.95 24.90
CA SER A 24 38.41 -5.48 26.12
C SER A 24 37.53 -5.40 27.38
N LEU A 25 36.26 -4.97 27.25
CA LEU A 25 35.36 -4.85 28.40
C LEU A 25 34.75 -6.19 28.82
N ASN A 26 34.55 -6.36 30.13
CA ASN A 26 33.84 -7.52 30.64
C ASN A 26 32.31 -7.33 30.50
N PHE A 27 31.56 -8.44 30.47
CA PHE A 27 30.10 -8.45 30.28
C PHE A 27 29.30 -7.57 31.26
N PHE A 28 29.76 -7.43 32.52
CA PHE A 28 29.13 -6.59 33.53
C PHE A 28 29.29 -5.09 33.22
N GLU A 29 30.46 -4.67 32.72
CA GLU A 29 30.69 -3.27 32.33
C GLU A 29 29.91 -2.89 31.08
N ILE A 30 29.79 -3.82 30.13
CA ILE A 30 28.93 -3.67 28.94
C ILE A 30 27.46 -3.51 29.36
N ALA A 31 26.95 -4.37 30.25
CA ALA A 31 25.58 -4.29 30.73
C ALA A 31 25.29 -2.97 31.49
N LYS A 32 26.26 -2.49 32.29
CA LYS A 32 26.16 -1.22 33.02
C LYS A 32 26.08 -0.03 32.06
N SER A 33 26.94 0.01 31.04
CA SER A 33 26.93 1.09 30.03
C SER A 33 25.65 1.09 29.21
N LYS A 34 25.17 -0.08 28.76
CA LYS A 34 23.89 -0.22 28.05
C LYS A 34 22.70 0.24 28.91
N ASN A 35 22.64 -0.13 30.19
CA ASN A 35 21.57 0.31 31.10
C ASN A 35 21.58 1.84 31.27
N ARG A 36 22.77 2.45 31.40
CA ARG A 36 22.90 3.91 31.53
C ARG A 36 22.43 4.64 30.26
N ILE A 37 22.74 4.14 29.07
CA ILE A 37 22.24 4.68 27.80
C ILE A 37 20.69 4.62 27.77
N LYS A 38 20.09 3.49 28.15
CA LYS A 38 18.61 3.35 28.23
C LYS A 38 17.97 4.35 29.20
N GLN A 39 18.64 4.67 30.32
CA GLN A 39 18.17 5.70 31.26
C GLN A 39 18.23 7.11 30.66
N ILE A 40 19.25 7.42 29.87
CA ILE A 40 19.37 8.71 29.18
C ILE A 40 18.23 8.85 28.16
N PHE A 41 17.92 7.81 27.38
CA PHE A 41 16.80 7.84 26.43
C PHE A 41 15.43 8.04 27.11
N LYS A 42 15.18 7.37 28.24
CA LYS A 42 13.94 7.56 29.01
C LYS A 42 13.76 9.00 29.52
N LEU A 43 14.84 9.72 29.78
CA LEU A 43 14.79 11.15 30.14
C LEU A 43 14.41 12.04 28.95
N CYS A 44 14.56 11.57 27.72
CA CYS A 44 14.19 12.28 26.50
C CYS A 44 12.74 12.03 26.05
N ASP A 45 12.10 10.95 26.53
CA ASP A 45 10.70 10.57 26.23
C ASP A 45 9.65 11.27 27.15
N GLU A 46 10.04 12.29 27.93
CA GLU A 46 9.06 13.00 28.76
C GLU A 46 8.04 13.79 27.91
N PRO A 47 6.74 13.83 28.27
CA PRO A 47 5.68 14.49 27.50
C PRO A 47 5.89 15.99 27.24
N ILE A 48 6.76 16.63 28.03
CA ILE A 48 7.17 18.02 27.81
C ILE A 48 7.99 18.18 26.51
N PHE A 49 8.71 17.13 26.08
CA PHE A 49 9.49 17.12 24.85
C PHE A 49 8.62 16.97 23.61
N HIS A 50 7.58 16.11 23.63
CA HIS A 50 6.62 16.02 22.53
C HIS A 50 5.87 17.34 22.29
N LYS A 51 5.50 18.05 23.36
CA LYS A 51 4.87 19.36 23.24
C LYS A 51 5.81 20.40 22.62
N GLN A 52 7.07 20.42 23.04
CA GLN A 52 8.09 21.31 22.47
C GLN A 52 8.44 20.96 21.02
N GLN A 53 8.46 19.67 20.68
CA GLN A 53 8.71 19.17 19.32
C GLN A 53 7.53 19.51 18.39
N ALA A 54 6.29 19.34 18.84
CA ALA A 54 5.10 19.72 18.07
C ALA A 54 4.98 21.24 17.87
N GLU A 55 5.35 22.05 18.87
CA GLU A 55 5.46 23.51 18.71
C GLU A 55 6.58 23.92 17.75
N PHE A 56 7.70 23.19 17.75
CA PHE A 56 8.80 23.41 16.82
C PHE A 56 8.41 23.01 15.38
N LYS A 57 7.77 21.86 15.18
CA LYS A 57 7.28 21.38 13.87
C LYS A 57 6.26 22.36 13.28
N ARG A 58 5.34 22.88 14.11
CA ARG A 58 4.38 23.91 13.69
C ARG A 58 5.01 25.23 13.25
N ARG A 59 6.19 25.58 13.77
CA ARG A 59 6.92 26.80 13.40
C ARG A 59 7.83 26.60 12.18
N SER A 60 8.40 25.41 12.03
CA SER A 60 9.29 25.07 10.91
C SER A 60 8.51 24.68 9.66
N GLU A 61 7.40 23.97 9.80
CA GLU A 61 6.58 23.43 8.71
C GLU A 61 5.08 23.63 8.99
N PRO A 62 4.57 24.88 8.91
CA PRO A 62 3.20 25.21 9.29
C PRO A 62 2.17 24.53 8.36
N LYS A 63 2.42 24.48 7.05
CA LYS A 63 1.51 23.83 6.09
C LYS A 63 1.34 22.34 6.35
N VAL A 64 2.44 21.61 6.55
CA VAL A 64 2.42 20.16 6.83
C VAL A 64 1.69 19.90 8.14
N SER A 65 2.00 20.68 9.19
CA SER A 65 1.37 20.56 10.49
C SER A 65 -0.15 20.85 10.44
N ALA A 66 -0.59 21.79 9.60
CA ALA A 66 -2.01 22.11 9.43
C ALA A 66 -2.79 20.97 8.74
N ILE A 67 -2.19 20.34 7.72
CA ILE A 67 -2.79 19.22 7.00
C ILE A 67 -2.87 17.99 7.91
N GLU A 68 -1.78 17.64 8.59
CA GLU A 68 -1.75 16.51 9.55
C GLU A 68 -2.79 16.71 10.66
N PHE A 69 -2.93 17.93 11.18
CA PHE A 69 -3.92 18.26 12.20
C PHE A 69 -5.36 18.11 11.67
N ALA A 70 -5.64 18.59 10.45
CA ALA A 70 -6.97 18.48 9.85
C ALA A 70 -7.38 17.02 9.58
N GLN A 71 -6.44 16.19 9.10
CA GLN A 71 -6.66 14.76 8.85
C GLN A 71 -6.99 13.97 10.11
N GLN A 72 -6.45 14.38 11.27
CA GLN A 72 -6.72 13.75 12.56
C GLN A 72 -8.01 14.28 13.24
N SER A 73 -8.70 15.22 12.60
CA SER A 73 -9.91 15.84 13.14
C SER A 73 -11.19 15.16 12.63
N ALA A 74 -12.32 15.36 13.31
CA ALA A 74 -13.63 14.84 12.92
C ALA A 74 -14.29 15.58 11.73
N TYR A 75 -13.55 16.48 11.08
CA TYR A 75 -14.03 17.35 9.99
C TYR A 75 -13.10 17.29 8.77
N ALA A 76 -12.32 16.22 8.61
CA ALA A 76 -11.31 16.09 7.57
C ALA A 76 -11.90 16.16 6.15
N LEU A 77 -13.11 15.63 5.92
CA LEU A 77 -13.78 15.63 4.62
C LEU A 77 -14.25 17.03 4.18
N SER A 78 -14.43 17.94 5.14
CA SER A 78 -14.82 19.34 4.89
C SER A 78 -13.65 20.31 4.96
N PHE A 79 -12.41 19.81 5.05
CA PHE A 79 -11.22 20.66 5.10
C PHE A 79 -10.80 21.11 3.69
N VAL A 80 -10.76 22.43 3.49
CA VAL A 80 -10.48 23.08 2.20
C VAL A 80 -8.98 23.34 2.01
N GLY A 81 -8.23 23.55 3.09
CA GLY A 81 -6.77 23.68 3.03
C GLY A 81 -6.16 24.68 4.00
N TYR A 82 -4.86 24.90 3.79
CA TYR A 82 -4.01 25.85 4.51
C TYR A 82 -3.69 27.07 3.65
N PHE A 83 -3.77 28.26 4.26
CA PHE A 83 -3.59 29.53 3.58
C PHE A 83 -2.75 30.50 4.43
N GLU A 84 -2.00 31.37 3.76
CA GLU A 84 -1.26 32.46 4.40
C GLU A 84 -1.97 33.82 4.26
N GLN A 85 -2.85 33.93 3.26
CA GLN A 85 -3.61 35.15 2.96
C GLN A 85 -5.11 34.87 2.99
N GLU A 86 -5.87 35.77 3.62
CA GLU A 86 -7.32 35.62 3.77
C GLU A 86 -8.02 35.75 2.40
N ASP A 87 -7.54 36.65 1.54
CA ASP A 87 -8.12 36.89 0.21
C ASP A 87 -8.09 35.62 -0.66
N THR A 88 -6.99 34.85 -0.66
CA THR A 88 -6.89 33.59 -1.42
C THR A 88 -7.86 32.52 -0.92
N LEU A 89 -8.14 32.48 0.38
CA LEU A 89 -9.10 31.53 0.95
C LEU A 89 -10.54 31.94 0.60
N LEU A 90 -10.85 33.23 0.64
CA LEU A 90 -12.15 33.77 0.26
C LEU A 90 -12.43 33.62 -1.24
N GLU A 91 -11.41 33.81 -2.09
CA GLU A 91 -11.50 33.53 -3.53
C GLU A 91 -11.76 32.06 -3.81
N GLN A 92 -11.16 31.13 -3.05
CA GLN A 92 -11.41 29.70 -3.20
C GLN A 92 -12.85 29.33 -2.82
N PHE A 93 -13.40 29.94 -1.76
CA PHE A 93 -14.81 29.78 -1.41
C PHE A 93 -15.75 30.36 -2.48
N GLY A 94 -15.40 31.51 -3.07
CA GLY A 94 -16.24 32.19 -4.07
C GLY A 94 -16.20 31.59 -5.48
N SER A 95 -15.06 31.03 -5.90
CA SER A 95 -14.85 30.55 -7.29
C SER A 95 -15.21 29.08 -7.49
N GLN A 96 -15.08 28.23 -6.47
CA GLN A 96 -15.22 26.77 -6.60
C GLN A 96 -16.45 26.18 -5.89
N HIS A 97 -17.30 27.01 -5.24
CA HIS A 97 -18.41 26.53 -4.40
C HIS A 97 -17.99 25.45 -3.38
N GLN A 98 -16.71 25.45 -2.95
CA GLN A 98 -16.22 24.51 -1.95
C GLN A 98 -16.75 24.94 -0.58
N LEU A 99 -17.58 24.10 0.02
CA LEU A 99 -18.16 24.34 1.34
C LEU A 99 -17.32 23.58 2.37
N GLY A 100 -16.95 24.23 3.46
CA GLY A 100 -16.07 23.62 4.44
C GLY A 100 -15.34 24.63 5.31
N TRP A 101 -14.18 24.22 5.82
CA TRP A 101 -13.35 25.03 6.70
C TRP A 101 -11.88 25.04 6.26
N GLY A 102 -11.18 26.12 6.53
CA GLY A 102 -9.76 26.30 6.19
C GLY A 102 -8.97 26.89 7.35
N LEU A 103 -7.65 26.71 7.30
CA LEU A 103 -6.71 27.26 8.26
C LEU A 103 -5.93 28.42 7.65
N LEU A 104 -6.00 29.57 8.30
CA LEU A 104 -5.20 30.74 8.00
C LEU A 104 -4.07 30.84 9.04
N HIS A 105 -2.84 30.99 8.56
CA HIS A 105 -1.65 31.11 9.41
C HIS A 105 -0.90 32.40 9.14
N HIS A 106 -0.50 33.07 10.22
CA HIS A 106 0.33 34.26 10.15
C HIS A 106 1.75 33.99 10.68
N SER A 107 2.72 34.74 10.17
CA SER A 107 4.17 34.56 10.44
C SER A 107 4.59 34.64 11.91
N ASN A 108 3.70 35.11 12.79
CA ASN A 108 3.86 35.12 14.25
C ASN A 108 3.36 33.83 14.95
N ALA A 109 3.17 32.73 14.20
CA ALA A 109 2.66 31.43 14.66
C ALA A 109 1.22 31.45 15.20
N SER A 110 0.43 32.45 14.81
CA SER A 110 -0.99 32.53 15.14
C SER A 110 -1.83 31.89 14.05
N TRP A 111 -2.89 31.21 14.49
CA TRP A 111 -3.78 30.43 13.65
C TRP A 111 -5.20 30.99 13.74
N LYS A 112 -5.91 30.93 12.63
CA LYS A 112 -7.32 31.32 12.53
C LYS A 112 -8.05 30.30 11.67
N VAL A 113 -9.22 29.89 12.12
CA VAL A 113 -10.11 28.99 11.39
C VAL A 113 -11.16 29.83 10.70
N ILE A 114 -11.41 29.55 9.42
CA ILE A 114 -12.47 30.19 8.66
C ILE A 114 -13.39 29.09 8.13
N VAL A 115 -14.70 29.28 8.33
CA VAL A 115 -15.74 28.32 7.94
C VAL A 115 -16.68 28.99 6.95
N TYR A 116 -16.98 28.29 5.86
CA TYR A 116 -17.94 28.72 4.87
C TYR A 116 -18.90 27.59 4.53
N THR A 117 -20.18 27.80 4.79
CA THR A 117 -21.25 26.85 4.51
C THR A 117 -22.43 27.60 3.90
N PRO A 118 -23.40 26.90 3.26
CA PRO A 118 -24.58 27.54 2.67
C PRO A 118 -25.48 28.23 3.70
N GLN A 119 -25.31 27.89 4.99
CA GLN A 119 -26.11 28.43 6.09
C GLN A 119 -25.60 29.82 6.54
N LEU A 120 -24.39 30.19 6.12
CA LEU A 120 -23.73 31.44 6.49
C LEU A 120 -23.85 32.47 5.36
N THR A 121 -24.32 33.67 5.69
CA THR A 121 -24.35 34.81 4.75
C THR A 121 -22.97 35.42 4.52
N GLN A 122 -22.04 35.23 5.46
CA GLN A 122 -20.63 35.59 5.36
C GLN A 122 -19.77 34.51 6.03
N PRO A 123 -18.55 34.25 5.56
CA PRO A 123 -17.64 33.28 6.18
C PRO A 123 -17.44 33.57 7.66
N TRP A 124 -17.66 32.57 8.51
CA TRP A 124 -17.39 32.68 9.93
C TRP A 124 -15.89 32.56 10.18
N GLN A 125 -15.40 33.28 11.19
CA GLN A 125 -13.97 33.38 11.48
C GLN A 125 -13.70 33.28 12.99
N SER A 126 -12.74 32.44 13.37
CA SER A 126 -12.28 32.35 14.76
C SER A 126 -11.42 33.56 15.16
N PRO A 127 -11.24 33.84 16.46
CA PRO A 127 -10.15 34.70 16.90
C PRO A 127 -8.79 34.08 16.54
N TRP A 128 -7.75 34.92 16.46
CA TRP A 128 -6.37 34.46 16.33
C TRP A 128 -5.90 33.83 17.65
N GLY A 129 -5.29 32.66 17.57
CA GLY A 129 -4.80 31.93 18.74
C GLY A 129 -3.85 30.79 18.36
N THR A 130 -3.66 29.84 19.28
CA THR A 130 -3.00 28.58 18.88
C THR A 130 -3.93 27.76 17.99
N LEU A 131 -3.36 26.87 17.18
CA LEU A 131 -4.12 25.98 16.29
C LEU A 131 -5.27 25.28 17.04
N GLU A 132 -4.96 24.72 18.22
CA GLU A 132 -5.92 23.98 19.05
C GLU A 132 -7.00 24.90 19.64
N GLN A 133 -6.65 26.13 20.02
CA GLN A 133 -7.62 27.09 20.55
C GLN A 133 -8.59 27.55 19.47
N SER A 134 -8.05 27.94 18.31
CA SER A 134 -8.85 28.41 17.17
C SER A 134 -9.77 27.31 16.65
N PHE A 135 -9.30 26.06 16.63
CA PHE A 135 -10.10 24.89 16.26
C PHE A 135 -11.18 24.54 17.30
N ALA A 136 -10.86 24.58 18.60
CA ALA A 136 -11.84 24.31 19.65
C ALA A 136 -13.01 25.32 19.65
N VAL A 137 -12.74 26.58 19.28
CA VAL A 137 -13.81 27.59 19.12
C VAL A 137 -14.73 27.22 17.95
N MET A 138 -14.19 26.73 16.84
CA MET A 138 -15.00 26.23 15.72
C MET A 138 -15.88 25.05 16.15
N GLN A 139 -15.34 24.09 16.91
CA GLN A 139 -16.09 22.91 17.37
C GLN A 139 -17.26 23.26 18.28
N THR A 140 -17.10 24.25 19.17
CA THR A 140 -18.18 24.65 20.08
C THR A 140 -19.35 25.37 19.38
N GLN A 141 -19.13 25.87 18.16
CA GLN A 141 -20.13 26.59 17.37
C GLN A 141 -20.55 25.86 16.08
N HIS A 142 -20.18 24.58 15.91
CA HIS A 142 -20.42 23.85 14.65
C HIS A 142 -21.90 23.79 14.22
N THR A 143 -22.84 23.78 15.18
CA THR A 143 -24.28 23.77 14.91
C THR A 143 -24.79 25.10 14.33
N GLU A 144 -24.21 26.23 14.74
CA GLU A 144 -24.56 27.56 14.23
C GLU A 144 -24.01 27.79 12.82
N HIS A 145 -22.87 27.18 12.52
CA HIS A 145 -22.18 27.30 11.24
C HIS A 145 -22.63 26.27 10.21
N GLY A 146 -23.46 25.30 10.57
CA GLY A 146 -23.92 24.26 9.65
C GLY A 146 -22.82 23.30 9.17
N LEU A 147 -21.68 23.28 9.85
CA LEU A 147 -20.54 22.44 9.49
C LEU A 147 -20.78 21.02 10.01
N LEU A 148 -20.85 20.08 9.07
CA LEU A 148 -21.10 18.67 9.36
C LEU A 148 -19.79 17.94 9.68
N THR A 149 -19.84 17.02 10.64
CA THR A 149 -18.74 16.08 10.88
C THR A 149 -18.65 15.08 9.73
N ASP A 150 -17.51 14.41 9.60
CA ASP A 150 -17.29 13.41 8.55
C ASP A 150 -18.32 12.28 8.63
N GLU A 151 -18.67 11.83 9.84
CA GLU A 151 -19.74 10.84 10.07
C GLU A 151 -21.10 11.33 9.54
N ALA A 152 -21.46 12.60 9.80
CA ALA A 152 -22.72 13.18 9.37
C ALA A 152 -22.76 13.44 7.85
N LEU A 153 -21.63 13.82 7.24
CA LEU A 153 -21.51 13.96 5.79
C LEU A 153 -21.71 12.63 5.07
N LEU A 154 -21.05 11.58 5.56
CA LEU A 154 -21.19 10.22 5.03
C LEU A 154 -22.64 9.71 5.19
N HIS A 155 -23.29 9.99 6.32
CA HIS A 155 -24.69 9.64 6.54
C HIS A 155 -25.65 10.42 5.62
N ALA A 156 -25.42 11.72 5.40
CA ALA A 156 -26.24 12.54 4.51
C ALA A 156 -26.14 12.12 3.04
N GLN A 157 -24.95 11.65 2.61
CA GLN A 157 -24.73 11.10 1.27
C GLN A 157 -25.46 9.77 1.03
N GLN A 158 -25.81 9.04 2.08
CA GLN A 158 -26.53 7.76 1.99
C GLN A 158 -28.07 7.91 1.92
N ILE A 159 -28.64 9.11 2.14
CA ILE A 159 -30.09 9.32 2.32
C ILE A 159 -30.80 9.95 1.10
N LEU A 160 -30.11 10.29 0.01
CA LEU A 160 -30.79 10.86 -1.19
C LEU A 160 -31.63 9.80 -1.93
N PRO A 161 -32.96 10.00 -2.11
CA PRO A 161 -33.76 9.15 -2.97
C PRO A 161 -33.55 9.51 -4.45
N LEU A 162 -33.46 8.47 -5.26
CA LEU A 162 -33.53 8.48 -6.71
C LEU A 162 -34.92 8.96 -7.16
N ASP A 163 -35.12 10.28 -7.36
CA ASP A 163 -36.08 10.85 -8.33
C ASP A 163 -36.22 12.38 -8.15
N SER A 164 -35.79 13.15 -9.16
CA SER A 164 -36.55 14.27 -9.73
C SER A 164 -35.74 14.93 -10.85
N VAL A 165 -36.04 14.48 -12.07
CA VAL A 165 -35.84 15.25 -13.29
C VAL A 165 -36.75 16.47 -13.23
N VAL A 166 -36.19 17.68 -13.20
CA VAL A 166 -36.87 18.87 -13.74
C VAL A 166 -35.88 19.67 -14.58
N SER A 167 -36.25 19.76 -15.85
CA SER A 167 -35.67 20.50 -16.95
C SER A 167 -35.48 21.98 -16.63
N HIS A 168 -34.34 22.54 -17.01
CA HIS A 168 -34.24 23.93 -17.49
C HIS A 168 -33.41 23.92 -18.78
N GLU A 169 -34.09 24.16 -19.90
CA GLU A 169 -33.46 24.63 -21.12
C GLU A 169 -32.95 26.06 -20.89
N ILE A 170 -31.76 26.39 -21.41
CA ILE A 170 -31.52 27.46 -22.41
C ILE A 170 -30.00 27.71 -22.57
N VAL A 171 -29.55 27.48 -23.80
CA VAL A 171 -28.53 28.20 -24.60
C VAL A 171 -27.04 27.92 -24.34
N THR A 172 -26.51 27.19 -25.31
CA THR A 172 -25.16 27.14 -25.88
C THR A 172 -24.21 28.30 -25.55
N GLU A 173 -23.04 27.94 -25.00
CA GLU A 173 -21.73 28.33 -25.56
C GLU A 173 -20.65 27.34 -25.09
N ASN A 174 -19.90 26.83 -26.06
CA ASN A 174 -18.76 25.94 -25.86
C ASN A 174 -17.68 26.64 -25.04
N THR A 175 -17.36 26.11 -23.85
CA THR A 175 -15.99 26.09 -23.32
C THR A 175 -15.88 25.01 -22.26
N SER A 176 -15.05 24.01 -22.55
CA SER A 176 -14.54 23.03 -21.59
C SER A 176 -13.92 23.74 -20.39
N PRO A 177 -14.33 23.49 -19.14
CA PRO A 177 -13.50 23.83 -17.99
C PRO A 177 -12.45 22.72 -17.83
N TYR A 178 -11.27 23.04 -17.28
CA TYR A 178 -10.11 22.16 -17.09
C TYR A 178 -9.14 22.07 -18.28
N CYS A 179 -8.61 23.22 -18.69
CA CYS A 179 -7.24 23.32 -19.18
C CYS A 179 -6.34 23.62 -17.98
N PHE A 180 -5.36 22.78 -17.67
CA PHE A 180 -4.29 23.12 -16.74
C PHE A 180 -3.24 23.92 -17.52
N ASP A 181 -3.03 25.18 -17.15
CA ASP A 181 -1.97 26.01 -17.71
C ASP A 181 -0.58 25.47 -17.33
N GLU A 182 0.27 25.36 -18.35
CA GLU A 182 1.71 25.12 -18.28
C GLU A 182 2.40 26.23 -17.47
N VAL A 183 3.16 25.86 -16.44
CA VAL A 183 4.20 26.74 -15.90
C VAL A 183 5.50 26.44 -16.63
N ILE A 184 5.87 27.35 -17.54
CA ILE A 184 7.15 27.38 -18.22
C ILE A 184 8.24 27.73 -17.19
N ILE A 185 9.14 26.80 -16.92
CA ILE A 185 10.38 27.07 -16.17
C ILE A 185 11.46 27.43 -17.19
N THR A 186 11.96 28.66 -17.12
CA THR A 186 13.15 29.09 -17.87
C THR A 186 14.40 28.78 -17.06
N GLU A 187 15.36 28.13 -17.71
CA GLU A 187 16.68 27.78 -17.20
C GLU A 187 17.49 29.02 -16.81
N THR A 188 18.10 28.99 -15.62
CA THR A 188 19.41 29.62 -15.37
C THR A 188 20.12 28.90 -14.22
N ASP A 189 21.19 28.17 -14.53
CA ASP A 189 22.34 27.86 -13.65
C ASP A 189 23.40 28.98 -13.83
N PRO A 190 24.39 29.22 -12.93
CA PRO A 190 25.22 28.17 -12.30
C PRO A 190 25.84 28.42 -10.88
N SER A 191 26.38 27.32 -10.31
CA SER A 191 27.62 27.18 -9.48
C SER A 191 27.66 27.70 -8.01
N ASP A 192 27.67 26.80 -7.01
CA ASP A 192 28.89 26.19 -6.41
C ASP A 192 28.65 25.52 -5.03
N ASN A 193 29.00 24.21 -4.96
CA ASN A 193 29.54 23.39 -3.85
C ASN A 193 29.24 23.71 -2.36
N HIS A 194 28.58 22.76 -1.67
CA HIS A 194 29.27 21.80 -0.78
C HIS A 194 28.33 20.68 -0.30
N SER A 195 28.72 19.44 -0.59
CA SER A 195 28.14 18.18 -0.15
C SER A 195 28.36 17.92 1.35
N ILE A 196 27.29 17.63 2.10
CA ILE A 196 27.34 16.78 3.31
C ILE A 196 26.15 15.82 3.23
N SER A 197 26.44 14.58 2.87
CA SER A 197 25.53 13.44 3.00
C SER A 197 25.42 13.08 4.49
N VAL A 198 24.20 13.11 5.04
CA VAL A 198 23.91 12.48 6.33
C VAL A 198 22.87 11.41 6.06
N ASN A 199 23.33 10.16 6.07
CA ASN A 199 22.51 8.96 6.00
C ASN A 199 21.48 8.95 7.14
N SER A 200 20.22 8.72 6.81
CA SER A 200 19.10 8.56 7.75
C SER A 200 18.75 7.09 8.04
N ASP A 201 19.68 6.15 7.81
CA ASP A 201 19.42 4.70 7.89
C ASP A 201 19.79 4.05 9.24
N SER A 202 20.21 4.80 10.26
CA SER A 202 20.74 4.17 11.50
C SER A 202 19.70 3.83 12.56
N ASN A 203 18.48 4.37 12.50
CA ASN A 203 17.46 4.16 13.55
C ASN A 203 16.62 2.88 13.37
N THR A 204 16.56 2.33 12.16
CA THR A 204 15.93 1.04 11.89
C THR A 204 16.86 -0.10 12.32
N ALA A 205 18.15 -0.07 11.95
CA ALA A 205 19.08 -1.15 12.23
C ALA A 205 19.25 -1.49 13.74
N GLU A 206 19.21 -0.51 14.65
CA GLU A 206 19.39 -0.74 16.10
C GLU A 206 18.15 -1.36 16.78
N ALA A 207 16.94 -0.97 16.35
CA ALA A 207 15.69 -1.57 16.83
C ALA A 207 15.45 -2.97 16.21
N GLU A 208 15.95 -3.17 14.99
CA GLU A 208 15.95 -4.46 14.31
C GLU A 208 16.89 -5.45 14.99
N ALA A 209 18.09 -5.01 15.42
CA ALA A 209 19.05 -5.85 16.13
C ALA A 209 18.62 -6.20 17.57
N GLU A 210 17.94 -5.31 18.31
CA GLU A 210 17.40 -5.66 19.64
C GLU A 210 16.22 -6.66 19.55
N ALA A 211 15.37 -6.56 18.52
CA ALA A 211 14.24 -7.49 18.33
C ALA A 211 14.67 -8.84 17.70
N GLU A 212 15.76 -8.85 16.95
CA GLU A 212 16.41 -10.07 16.49
C GLU A 212 17.08 -10.78 17.68
N ALA A 213 17.78 -10.04 18.56
CA ALA A 213 18.38 -10.59 19.76
C ALA A 213 17.36 -11.11 20.80
N GLU A 214 16.20 -10.47 20.99
CA GLU A 214 15.14 -11.00 21.88
C GLU A 214 14.48 -12.25 21.29
N ALA A 215 14.23 -12.30 19.97
CA ALA A 215 13.66 -13.48 19.32
C ALA A 215 14.66 -14.64 19.22
N GLU A 216 15.95 -14.35 18.98
CA GLU A 216 17.04 -15.32 19.06
C GLU A 216 17.24 -15.81 20.49
N ALA A 217 17.14 -14.96 21.52
CA ALA A 217 17.25 -15.39 22.91
C ALA A 217 16.08 -16.29 23.34
N GLU A 218 14.85 -16.00 22.91
CA GLU A 218 13.70 -16.90 23.14
C GLU A 218 13.85 -18.23 22.37
N ALA A 219 14.42 -18.21 21.16
CA ALA A 219 14.68 -19.42 20.36
C ALA A 219 15.86 -20.26 20.87
N GLU A 220 16.93 -19.64 21.38
CA GLU A 220 18.08 -20.30 22.00
C GLU A 220 17.69 -20.96 23.35
N GLU A 221 16.80 -20.34 24.13
CA GLU A 221 16.27 -20.94 25.37
C GLU A 221 15.43 -22.20 25.08
N ILE A 222 14.79 -22.27 23.91
CA ILE A 222 14.04 -23.42 23.41
C ILE A 222 14.97 -24.51 22.83
N SER A 223 16.05 -24.12 22.13
CA SER A 223 17.06 -25.01 21.54
C SER A 223 17.89 -25.79 22.59
N LEU A 224 17.95 -25.33 23.83
CA LEU A 224 18.71 -25.97 24.92
C LEU A 224 18.10 -27.28 25.43
N TYR A 225 16.92 -27.69 24.96
CA TYR A 225 16.21 -28.90 25.40
C TYR A 225 16.09 -30.04 24.35
N ALA A 226 16.73 -29.91 23.18
CA ALA A 226 16.71 -30.95 22.14
C ALA A 226 17.98 -31.80 22.15
N ASP A 227 17.92 -32.98 22.78
CA ASP A 227 18.94 -34.02 22.65
C ASP A 227 18.93 -34.61 21.23
N VAL A 228 20.08 -34.53 20.56
CA VAL A 228 20.34 -35.07 19.22
C VAL A 228 20.70 -36.56 19.31
N PRO A 229 20.14 -37.45 18.47
CA PRO A 229 20.80 -38.70 18.11
C PRO A 229 21.48 -38.58 16.74
N THR A 230 22.72 -39.05 16.70
CA THR A 230 23.63 -39.00 15.54
C THR A 230 23.63 -40.34 14.78
N GLN A 231 23.79 -40.24 13.46
CA GLN A 231 24.31 -41.23 12.48
C GLN A 231 23.44 -42.41 12.01
N THR A 232 23.28 -42.52 10.67
CA THR A 232 23.80 -43.69 9.92
C THR A 232 24.01 -43.38 8.42
N GLU A 233 25.12 -43.89 7.88
CA GLU A 233 25.61 -43.79 6.49
C GLU A 233 25.00 -44.84 5.52
N PHE A 234 25.36 -44.69 4.23
CA PHE A 234 25.26 -45.59 3.05
C PHE A 234 23.97 -45.50 2.21
N GLY A 235 23.99 -45.41 0.87
CA GLY A 235 25.10 -45.49 -0.08
C GLY A 235 24.62 -45.27 -1.53
N VAL A 236 25.59 -45.07 -2.42
CA VAL A 236 25.48 -44.86 -3.87
C VAL A 236 24.95 -46.11 -4.58
N ASN A 237 24.04 -45.95 -5.56
CA ASN A 237 24.10 -46.59 -6.89
C ASN A 237 22.94 -46.12 -7.81
N THR A 238 23.30 -45.55 -8.96
CA THR A 238 22.49 -45.40 -10.18
C THR A 238 22.32 -46.77 -10.87
N PRO A 239 21.32 -46.98 -11.77
CA PRO A 239 21.58 -46.65 -13.17
C PRO A 239 20.38 -46.09 -13.97
N LEU A 240 20.72 -45.22 -14.92
CA LEU A 240 19.95 -44.75 -16.06
C LEU A 240 19.61 -45.90 -17.03
N ILE A 241 18.37 -45.94 -17.57
CA ILE A 241 18.07 -46.44 -18.93
C ILE A 241 16.93 -45.57 -19.55
N PRO A 242 17.00 -45.18 -20.84
CA PRO A 242 16.13 -44.17 -21.48
C PRO A 242 15.06 -44.71 -22.45
N ASP A 243 14.02 -43.88 -22.65
CA ASP A 243 13.04 -43.67 -23.75
C ASP A 243 12.31 -44.86 -24.44
N PRO A 244 11.12 -44.60 -25.04
CA PRO A 244 11.18 -44.26 -26.46
C PRO A 244 10.29 -43.08 -26.89
N ILE A 245 10.91 -42.28 -27.75
CA ILE A 245 10.35 -41.34 -28.71
C ILE A 245 9.35 -42.05 -29.62
N ILE A 246 8.15 -41.48 -29.78
CA ILE A 246 7.22 -41.86 -30.86
C ILE A 246 7.23 -40.74 -31.90
N GLU A 247 7.89 -41.02 -33.02
CA GLU A 247 7.74 -40.29 -34.29
C GLU A 247 6.30 -40.40 -34.79
N PHE A 248 5.60 -39.27 -34.92
CA PHE A 248 4.42 -39.19 -35.78
C PHE A 248 4.79 -38.61 -37.14
N LYS A 249 4.67 -39.48 -38.15
CA LYS A 249 4.79 -39.19 -39.58
C LYS A 249 3.55 -38.40 -40.03
N PRO A 250 3.70 -37.29 -40.78
CA PRO A 250 2.54 -36.55 -41.29
C PRO A 250 1.89 -37.32 -42.45
N ALA A 251 0.57 -37.53 -42.36
CA ALA A 251 -0.24 -38.10 -43.44
C ALA A 251 -0.96 -36.98 -44.22
N LEU A 252 -1.13 -37.26 -45.51
CA LEU A 252 -1.53 -36.37 -46.59
C LEU A 252 -2.77 -35.51 -46.35
N ILE A 253 -2.69 -34.32 -46.97
CA ILE A 253 -3.76 -33.37 -47.28
C ILE A 253 -4.86 -34.06 -48.10
N GLU A 254 -6.11 -33.95 -47.64
CA GLU A 254 -7.30 -34.09 -48.48
C GLU A 254 -8.03 -32.75 -48.49
N GLU A 255 -8.13 -32.21 -49.70
CA GLU A 255 -8.62 -30.89 -50.07
C GLU A 255 -10.14 -30.97 -50.26
N LEU A 256 -10.94 -30.35 -49.39
CA LEU A 256 -12.39 -30.18 -49.62
C LEU A 256 -12.92 -28.82 -49.15
N THR A 257 -13.19 -28.00 -50.17
CA THR A 257 -14.23 -26.94 -50.30
C THR A 257 -14.09 -25.63 -49.49
N PRO A 258 -14.19 -24.46 -50.17
CA PRO A 258 -14.19 -23.16 -49.51
C PRO A 258 -15.55 -22.91 -48.82
N MET A 259 -15.51 -22.71 -47.51
CA MET A 259 -16.60 -22.04 -46.77
C MET A 259 -16.68 -20.57 -47.22
N PRO A 260 -17.87 -19.96 -47.19
CA PRO A 260 -18.08 -18.64 -47.79
C PRO A 260 -17.23 -17.60 -47.06
N GLU A 261 -16.69 -16.66 -47.83
CA GLU A 261 -16.04 -15.45 -47.31
C GLU A 261 -16.91 -14.88 -46.20
N VAL A 262 -16.37 -14.87 -44.98
CA VAL A 262 -16.89 -14.04 -43.91
C VAL A 262 -16.72 -12.62 -44.43
N GLU A 263 -17.83 -11.98 -44.80
CA GLU A 263 -17.86 -10.54 -45.04
C GLU A 263 -17.21 -9.88 -43.81
N THR A 264 -15.97 -9.42 -43.99
CA THR A 264 -15.30 -8.51 -43.08
C THR A 264 -16.10 -7.21 -43.10
N ILE A 265 -17.11 -7.13 -42.25
CA ILE A 265 -17.79 -5.88 -41.93
C ILE A 265 -16.72 -4.98 -41.29
N PRO A 266 -16.57 -3.71 -41.71
CA PRO A 266 -15.50 -2.86 -41.21
C PRO A 266 -15.68 -2.70 -39.70
N SER A 267 -14.73 -3.18 -38.92
CA SER A 267 -14.58 -2.77 -37.53
C SER A 267 -14.50 -1.25 -37.56
N GLN A 268 -15.47 -0.57 -36.97
CA GLN A 268 -15.41 0.87 -36.79
C GLN A 268 -14.12 1.13 -36.01
N GLU A 269 -13.07 1.63 -36.67
CA GLU A 269 -11.77 1.85 -36.04
C GLU A 269 -12.00 2.82 -34.87
N PHE A 270 -11.88 2.29 -33.65
CA PHE A 270 -11.92 3.12 -32.46
C PHE A 270 -10.73 4.07 -32.52
N ASN A 271 -11.01 5.35 -32.72
CA ASN A 271 -9.97 6.37 -32.77
C ASN A 271 -9.59 6.77 -31.34
N ALA A 272 -8.60 6.08 -30.79
CA ALA A 272 -8.07 6.39 -29.47
C ALA A 272 -7.26 7.71 -29.51
N PRO A 273 -7.35 8.56 -28.48
CA PRO A 273 -6.42 9.68 -28.34
C PRO A 273 -5.00 9.14 -28.18
N GLU A 274 -3.99 9.86 -28.65
CA GLU A 274 -2.59 9.44 -28.51
C GLU A 274 -2.14 9.37 -27.05
N GLN A 275 -2.69 10.27 -26.21
CA GLN A 275 -2.38 10.37 -24.80
C GLN A 275 -3.62 10.67 -23.97
N ILE A 276 -3.62 10.18 -22.73
CA ILE A 276 -4.63 10.49 -21.71
C ILE A 276 -3.95 10.97 -20.44
N ALA A 277 -4.54 11.96 -19.77
CA ALA A 277 -4.13 12.35 -18.43
C ALA A 277 -4.61 11.29 -17.43
N LEU A 278 -3.66 10.66 -16.74
CA LEU A 278 -3.93 9.68 -15.69
C LEU A 278 -3.37 10.25 -14.38
N PHE A 279 -4.26 10.77 -13.53
CA PHE A 279 -3.89 11.54 -12.34
C PHE A 279 -2.95 12.71 -12.69
N LYS A 280 -1.73 12.72 -12.15
CA LYS A 280 -0.69 13.72 -12.41
C LYS A 280 0.24 13.34 -13.57
N LEU A 281 -0.02 12.21 -14.23
CA LEU A 281 0.83 11.65 -15.28
C LEU A 281 0.13 11.73 -16.64
N LYS A 282 0.94 11.60 -17.69
CA LYS A 282 0.46 11.42 -19.07
C LYS A 282 0.74 9.97 -19.46
N ALA A 283 -0.30 9.26 -19.90
CA ALA A 283 -0.19 7.91 -20.39
C ALA A 283 -0.40 7.91 -21.92
N ALA A 284 0.57 7.36 -22.64
CA ALA A 284 0.42 7.03 -24.06
C ALA A 284 -0.58 5.87 -24.19
N VAL A 285 -1.50 5.99 -25.14
CA VAL A 285 -2.59 5.04 -25.32
C VAL A 285 -2.27 4.13 -26.50
N GLN A 286 -2.40 2.82 -26.28
CA GLN A 286 -2.30 1.82 -27.35
C GLN A 286 -3.57 1.00 -27.40
N VAL A 287 -4.20 0.92 -28.57
CA VAL A 287 -5.41 0.11 -28.75
C VAL A 287 -5.05 -1.37 -28.73
N ILE A 288 -5.71 -2.13 -27.86
CA ILE A 288 -5.68 -3.59 -27.86
C ILE A 288 -6.82 -4.04 -28.77
N PRO A 289 -6.54 -4.57 -29.98
CA PRO A 289 -7.57 -4.91 -30.93
C PRO A 289 -8.39 -6.12 -30.42
N PRO A 290 -9.73 -6.09 -30.53
CA PRO A 290 -10.56 -7.23 -30.18
C PRO A 290 -10.27 -8.40 -31.13
N LYS A 291 -10.15 -9.61 -30.59
CA LYS A 291 -9.96 -10.84 -31.39
C LYS A 291 -11.27 -11.39 -31.93
N THR A 292 -12.40 -11.02 -31.34
CA THR A 292 -13.73 -11.44 -31.77
C THR A 292 -14.70 -10.25 -31.79
N ALA A 293 -15.76 -10.34 -32.59
CA ALA A 293 -16.75 -9.27 -32.70
C ALA A 293 -17.55 -8.99 -31.39
N THR A 294 -17.45 -9.88 -30.41
CA THR A 294 -18.10 -9.77 -29.10
C THR A 294 -17.20 -9.20 -28.02
N GLU A 295 -15.91 -9.02 -28.32
CA GLU A 295 -14.92 -8.45 -27.39
C GLU A 295 -14.99 -6.92 -27.41
N ASP A 296 -14.83 -6.31 -26.23
CA ASP A 296 -14.75 -4.87 -26.14
C ASP A 296 -13.36 -4.39 -26.57
N VAL A 297 -13.29 -3.14 -27.03
CA VAL A 297 -12.00 -2.51 -27.27
C VAL A 297 -11.39 -2.11 -25.94
N LEU A 298 -10.17 -2.59 -25.69
CA LEU A 298 -9.37 -2.24 -24.52
C LEU A 298 -8.24 -1.30 -24.95
N LEU A 299 -7.81 -0.44 -24.04
CA LEU A 299 -6.70 0.47 -24.21
C LEU A 299 -5.61 0.10 -23.21
N HIS A 300 -4.40 -0.11 -23.69
CA HIS A 300 -3.21 -0.21 -22.85
C HIS A 300 -2.69 1.20 -22.57
N LEU A 301 -2.35 1.49 -21.31
CA LEU A 301 -1.88 2.79 -20.88
C LEU A 301 -0.40 2.71 -20.48
N ASN A 302 0.47 3.37 -21.23
CA ASN A 302 1.91 3.39 -20.99
C ASN A 302 2.35 4.74 -20.43
N ILE A 303 2.98 4.75 -19.26
CA ILE A 303 3.59 5.96 -18.72
C ILE A 303 5.06 5.98 -19.16
N GLU A 304 5.38 6.73 -20.21
CA GLU A 304 6.73 6.77 -20.80
C GLU A 304 7.81 7.19 -19.79
N SER A 305 7.46 8.02 -18.80
CA SER A 305 8.37 8.46 -17.75
C SER A 305 8.66 7.39 -16.68
N MET A 306 7.97 6.24 -16.70
CA MET A 306 8.07 5.16 -15.70
C MET A 306 8.02 3.77 -16.37
N PRO A 307 9.04 3.40 -17.15
CA PRO A 307 9.07 2.11 -17.85
C PRO A 307 9.08 0.90 -16.91
N GLU A 308 9.59 1.06 -15.68
CA GLU A 308 9.60 0.01 -14.65
C GLU A 308 8.22 -0.37 -14.13
N LEU A 309 7.18 0.46 -14.34
CA LEU A 309 5.82 0.20 -13.87
C LEU A 309 5.30 -1.17 -14.31
N ASP A 310 5.61 -1.58 -15.55
CA ASP A 310 5.12 -2.84 -16.11
C ASP A 310 5.72 -4.08 -15.42
N GLN A 311 6.72 -3.92 -14.55
CA GLN A 311 7.26 -5.00 -13.70
C GLN A 311 6.27 -5.43 -12.62
N HIS A 312 5.42 -4.52 -12.12
CA HIS A 312 4.50 -4.81 -11.01
C HIS A 312 3.04 -4.46 -11.30
N ALA A 313 2.76 -3.66 -12.32
CA ALA A 313 1.41 -3.27 -12.68
C ALA A 313 1.23 -3.03 -14.19
N THR A 314 0.18 -3.61 -14.76
CA THR A 314 -0.28 -3.24 -16.10
C THR A 314 -1.55 -2.39 -16.02
N LEU A 315 -1.57 -1.28 -16.75
CA LEU A 315 -2.68 -0.35 -16.79
C LEU A 315 -3.52 -0.56 -18.05
N ILE A 316 -4.80 -0.86 -17.87
CA ILE A 316 -5.76 -1.00 -18.96
C ILE A 316 -7.02 -0.16 -18.73
N MET A 317 -7.69 0.22 -19.81
CA MET A 317 -8.92 0.99 -19.77
C MET A 317 -9.92 0.46 -20.79
N HIS A 318 -11.20 0.45 -20.42
CA HIS A 318 -12.28 0.20 -21.38
C HIS A 318 -12.45 1.41 -22.31
N ALA A 319 -12.34 1.21 -23.62
CA ALA A 319 -12.34 2.29 -24.60
C ALA A 319 -13.60 3.18 -24.53
N ASN A 320 -14.77 2.59 -24.29
CA ASN A 320 -16.03 3.33 -24.19
C ASN A 320 -16.16 4.19 -22.92
N ALA A 321 -15.25 4.02 -21.97
CA ALA A 321 -15.24 4.75 -20.70
C ALA A 321 -14.22 5.90 -20.67
N ILE A 322 -13.57 6.22 -21.79
CA ILE A 322 -12.46 7.18 -21.83
C ILE A 322 -12.81 8.58 -21.29
N GLU A 323 -14.07 9.00 -21.44
CA GLU A 323 -14.56 10.29 -20.95
C GLU A 323 -15.13 10.22 -19.53
N THR A 324 -15.42 9.01 -19.02
CA THR A 324 -16.19 8.83 -17.77
C THR A 324 -15.46 8.04 -16.69
N TRP A 325 -14.29 7.44 -16.99
CA TRP A 325 -13.55 6.57 -16.08
C TRP A 325 -13.24 7.21 -14.73
N GLN A 326 -13.06 8.53 -14.69
CA GLN A 326 -12.77 9.29 -13.46
C GLN A 326 -13.92 9.27 -12.45
N ASN A 327 -15.13 8.97 -12.90
CA ASN A 327 -16.32 8.85 -12.06
C ASN A 327 -16.52 7.42 -11.51
N MET A 328 -15.59 6.51 -11.81
CA MET A 328 -15.66 5.10 -11.43
C MET A 328 -14.46 4.71 -10.57
N PRO A 329 -14.59 3.74 -9.66
CA PRO A 329 -13.45 3.20 -8.96
C PRO A 329 -12.51 2.46 -9.91
N ALA A 330 -11.24 2.33 -9.50
CA ALA A 330 -10.30 1.43 -10.16
C ALA A 330 -10.61 -0.01 -9.78
N THR A 331 -10.60 -0.90 -10.76
CA THR A 331 -10.60 -2.34 -10.54
C THR A 331 -9.16 -2.84 -10.52
N LEU A 332 -8.75 -3.53 -9.46
CA LEU A 332 -7.43 -4.12 -9.33
C LEU A 332 -7.56 -5.64 -9.41
N ALA A 333 -6.67 -6.31 -10.15
CA ALA A 333 -6.67 -7.75 -10.24
C ALA A 333 -5.26 -8.33 -10.07
N GLU A 334 -5.18 -9.50 -9.44
CA GLU A 334 -3.95 -10.29 -9.37
C GLU A 334 -3.87 -11.20 -10.59
N GLN A 335 -2.81 -11.03 -11.38
CA GLN A 335 -2.55 -11.85 -12.55
C GLN A 335 -1.62 -13.01 -12.20
N ILE A 336 -2.02 -14.22 -12.60
CA ILE A 336 -1.24 -15.44 -12.42
C ILE A 336 -1.06 -16.18 -13.75
N ASP A 337 -0.06 -17.04 -13.85
CA ASP A 337 0.09 -17.96 -14.98
C ASP A 337 -0.75 -19.25 -14.82
N SER A 338 -0.57 -20.21 -15.73
CA SER A 338 -1.25 -21.51 -15.66
C SER A 338 -0.82 -22.38 -14.48
N ASP A 339 0.33 -22.09 -13.88
CA ASP A 339 0.90 -22.83 -12.76
C ASP A 339 0.62 -22.15 -11.41
N ASN A 340 -0.19 -21.08 -11.40
CA ASN A 340 -0.51 -20.23 -10.24
C ASN A 340 0.68 -19.43 -9.71
N LYS A 341 1.68 -19.17 -10.54
CA LYS A 341 2.73 -18.21 -10.19
C LYS A 341 2.19 -16.80 -10.35
N PHE A 342 2.39 -15.95 -9.35
CA PHE A 342 2.07 -14.53 -9.43
C PHE A 342 2.95 -13.84 -10.47
N ILE A 343 2.31 -13.03 -11.32
CA ILE A 343 2.99 -12.26 -12.36
C ILE A 343 3.06 -10.80 -11.95
N LYS A 344 1.90 -10.12 -11.84
CA LYS A 344 1.78 -8.70 -11.47
C LYS A 344 0.33 -8.32 -11.22
N TYR A 345 0.08 -7.06 -10.87
CA TYR A 345 -1.27 -6.51 -10.80
C TYR A 345 -1.75 -6.01 -12.17
N ILE A 346 -3.06 -6.01 -12.38
CA ILE A 346 -3.73 -5.30 -13.48
C ILE A 346 -4.62 -4.23 -12.85
N LEU A 347 -4.49 -2.99 -13.31
CA LEU A 347 -5.39 -1.90 -12.99
C LEU A 347 -6.29 -1.65 -14.19
N LEU A 348 -7.57 -1.92 -14.02
CA LEU A 348 -8.62 -1.68 -15.02
C LEU A 348 -9.42 -0.44 -14.66
N PHE A 349 -9.42 0.54 -15.57
CA PHE A 349 -10.23 1.75 -15.50
C PHE A 349 -11.48 1.65 -16.39
N GLY A 350 -12.58 2.22 -15.92
CA GLY A 350 -13.81 2.35 -16.72
C GLY A 350 -14.71 1.10 -16.75
N ALA A 351 -14.58 0.21 -15.78
CA ALA A 351 -15.51 -0.90 -15.59
C ALA A 351 -16.75 -0.40 -14.82
N HIS A 352 -17.91 -0.38 -15.50
CA HIS A 352 -19.15 0.18 -14.92
C HIS A 352 -19.77 -0.70 -13.82
N ASN A 353 -19.41 -1.98 -13.74
CA ASN A 353 -19.88 -2.91 -12.72
C ASN A 353 -18.97 -4.15 -12.65
N HIS A 354 -19.21 -4.98 -11.63
CA HIS A 354 -18.49 -6.22 -11.40
C HIS A 354 -18.47 -7.17 -12.61
N SER A 355 -19.61 -7.36 -13.29
CA SER A 355 -19.71 -8.25 -14.47
C SER A 355 -18.86 -7.74 -15.64
N ALA A 356 -18.82 -6.41 -15.84
CA ALA A 356 -17.97 -5.79 -16.84
C ALA A 356 -16.48 -5.96 -16.49
N ALA A 357 -16.10 -5.71 -15.24
CA ALA A 357 -14.73 -5.91 -14.75
C ALA A 357 -14.25 -7.36 -15.00
N MET A 358 -15.02 -8.35 -14.56
CA MET A 358 -14.73 -9.77 -14.79
C MET A 358 -14.55 -10.09 -16.27
N ARG A 359 -15.46 -9.60 -17.12
CA ARG A 359 -15.43 -9.89 -18.56
C ARG A 359 -14.21 -9.27 -19.24
N LEU A 360 -13.90 -8.02 -18.95
CA LEU A 360 -12.77 -7.28 -19.53
C LEU A 360 -11.42 -7.85 -19.08
N LEU A 361 -11.27 -8.17 -17.80
CA LEU A 361 -10.04 -8.78 -17.27
C LEU A 361 -9.81 -10.19 -17.83
N ASN A 362 -10.85 -11.01 -17.91
CA ASN A 362 -10.74 -12.33 -18.53
C ASN A 362 -10.44 -12.24 -20.02
N GLN A 363 -11.05 -11.28 -20.74
CA GLN A 363 -10.71 -11.02 -22.14
C GLN A 363 -9.22 -10.71 -22.30
N TYR A 364 -8.70 -9.78 -21.49
CA TYR A 364 -7.30 -9.38 -21.52
C TYR A 364 -6.35 -10.56 -21.26
N CYS A 365 -6.58 -11.30 -20.17
CA CYS A 365 -5.68 -12.40 -19.76
C CYS A 365 -5.69 -13.61 -20.71
N ARG A 366 -6.82 -13.90 -21.37
CA ARG A 366 -6.92 -14.99 -22.35
C ARG A 366 -5.94 -14.86 -23.50
N HIS A 367 -5.48 -13.65 -23.83
CA HIS A 367 -4.56 -13.43 -24.92
C HIS A 367 -3.14 -13.96 -24.65
N ALA A 368 -2.76 -14.12 -23.39
CA ALA A 368 -1.42 -14.54 -22.96
C ALA A 368 -1.41 -15.87 -22.18
N ASN A 369 -2.53 -16.62 -22.19
CA ASN A 369 -2.71 -17.81 -21.35
C ASN A 369 -2.49 -17.54 -19.85
N LEU A 370 -2.87 -16.33 -19.42
CA LEU A 370 -2.83 -15.89 -18.04
C LEU A 370 -4.23 -15.97 -17.43
N HIS A 371 -4.30 -15.96 -16.11
CA HIS A 371 -5.54 -16.05 -15.35
C HIS A 371 -5.59 -14.97 -14.27
N ILE A 372 -6.78 -14.78 -13.70
CA ILE A 372 -7.01 -13.86 -12.60
C ILE A 372 -7.21 -14.66 -11.32
N ALA A 373 -6.43 -14.37 -10.29
CA ALA A 373 -6.57 -15.00 -8.97
C ALA A 373 -7.66 -14.32 -8.14
N ALA A 374 -7.67 -12.98 -8.14
CA ALA A 374 -8.65 -12.17 -7.45
C ALA A 374 -8.84 -10.81 -8.12
N ILE A 375 -10.00 -10.22 -7.85
CA ILE A 375 -10.40 -8.88 -8.28
C ILE A 375 -10.89 -8.11 -7.07
N LYS A 376 -10.34 -6.92 -6.89
CA LYS A 376 -10.74 -5.96 -5.89
C LYS A 376 -11.10 -4.62 -6.53
N GLU A 377 -11.77 -3.78 -5.76
CA GLU A 377 -12.16 -2.43 -6.15
C GLU A 377 -11.58 -1.41 -5.18
N LEU A 378 -11.09 -0.29 -5.69
CA LEU A 378 -10.54 0.81 -4.91
C LEU A 378 -10.97 2.15 -5.51
N SER A 379 -11.39 3.10 -4.68
CA SER A 379 -11.71 4.45 -5.17
C SER A 379 -10.46 5.11 -5.76
N LEU A 380 -10.62 5.97 -6.79
CA LEU A 380 -9.47 6.65 -7.40
C LEU A 380 -8.75 7.57 -6.42
N ASN A 381 -9.47 8.17 -5.46
CA ASN A 381 -8.86 8.99 -4.42
C ASN A 381 -7.99 8.16 -3.47
N SER A 382 -8.45 6.95 -3.12
CA SER A 382 -7.66 6.02 -2.30
C SER A 382 -6.50 5.42 -3.10
N LEU A 383 -6.64 5.18 -4.40
CA LEU A 383 -5.54 4.69 -5.24
C LEU A 383 -4.46 5.76 -5.42
N GLY A 384 -4.85 7.00 -5.70
CA GLY A 384 -3.92 8.11 -5.91
C GLY A 384 -2.78 7.77 -6.87
N MET A 385 -1.54 7.97 -6.40
CA MET A 385 -0.32 7.61 -7.12
C MET A 385 0.29 6.29 -6.64
N ASP A 386 -0.37 5.54 -5.75
CA ASP A 386 0.23 4.38 -5.09
C ASP A 386 0.56 3.25 -6.06
N PHE A 387 -0.07 3.23 -7.24
CA PHE A 387 0.25 2.27 -8.30
C PHE A 387 1.66 2.43 -8.89
N THR A 388 2.32 3.58 -8.72
CA THR A 388 3.67 3.80 -9.26
C THR A 388 4.76 3.07 -8.49
N ASP A 389 4.47 2.59 -7.28
CA ASP A 389 5.40 1.86 -6.43
C ASP A 389 4.79 0.50 -6.05
N ALA A 390 5.58 -0.57 -6.15
CA ALA A 390 5.09 -1.93 -5.95
C ALA A 390 4.59 -2.17 -4.52
N ASP A 391 5.26 -1.60 -3.51
CA ASP A 391 4.90 -1.79 -2.10
C ASP A 391 3.70 -0.94 -1.72
N LEU A 392 3.61 0.30 -2.23
CA LEU A 392 2.44 1.15 -2.04
C LEU A 392 1.19 0.53 -2.70
N LEU A 393 1.33 -0.01 -3.92
CA LEU A 393 0.23 -0.70 -4.60
C LEU A 393 -0.20 -1.95 -3.84
N PHE A 394 0.76 -2.76 -3.38
CA PHE A 394 0.47 -3.93 -2.56
C PHE A 394 -0.31 -3.56 -1.30
N ARG A 395 0.13 -2.53 -0.55
CA ARG A 395 -0.59 -2.05 0.65
C ARG A 395 -1.97 -1.51 0.30
N ALA A 396 -2.10 -0.74 -0.79
CA ALA A 396 -3.39 -0.25 -1.29
C ALA A 396 -4.36 -1.42 -1.56
N TYR A 397 -3.86 -2.44 -2.25
CA TYR A 397 -4.62 -3.62 -2.62
C TYR A 397 -4.99 -4.48 -1.41
N GLN A 398 -4.12 -4.65 -0.42
CA GLN A 398 -4.42 -5.47 0.76
C GLN A 398 -5.29 -4.76 1.78
N GLU A 399 -5.01 -3.50 2.08
CA GLU A 399 -5.60 -2.80 3.24
C GLU A 399 -6.83 -1.97 2.89
N ARG A 400 -6.90 -1.43 1.66
CA ARG A 400 -7.92 -0.44 1.28
C ARG A 400 -8.88 -0.92 0.19
N ALA A 401 -8.51 -1.93 -0.59
CA ALA A 401 -9.34 -2.41 -1.68
C ALA A 401 -10.37 -3.44 -1.22
N HIS A 402 -11.60 -3.33 -1.72
CA HIS A 402 -12.71 -4.20 -1.41
C HIS A 402 -12.74 -5.41 -2.36
N LEU A 403 -12.80 -6.64 -1.82
CA LEU A 403 -12.83 -7.86 -2.63
C LEU A 403 -14.16 -7.98 -3.40
N LEU A 404 -14.06 -8.09 -4.73
CA LEU A 404 -15.23 -8.34 -5.59
C LEU A 404 -15.36 -9.81 -5.95
N TRP A 405 -14.24 -10.48 -6.25
CA TRP A 405 -14.22 -11.88 -6.64
C TRP A 405 -12.84 -12.51 -6.42
N SER A 406 -12.81 -13.81 -6.19
CA SER A 406 -11.59 -14.61 -6.21
C SER A 406 -11.85 -16.02 -6.74
N MET A 407 -10.79 -16.69 -7.15
CA MET A 407 -10.84 -18.12 -7.44
C MET A 407 -11.09 -18.94 -6.16
N ASP A 408 -11.45 -20.22 -6.34
CA ASP A 408 -11.57 -21.15 -5.22
C ASP A 408 -10.21 -21.37 -4.54
N HIS A 409 -10.20 -21.51 -3.22
CA HIS A 409 -8.99 -21.67 -2.40
C HIS A 409 -7.98 -20.53 -2.58
N TYR A 410 -8.48 -19.32 -2.79
CA TYR A 410 -7.67 -18.12 -2.92
C TYR A 410 -6.98 -17.72 -1.61
N TYR A 411 -5.68 -17.43 -1.73
CA TYR A 411 -4.87 -16.73 -0.73
C TYR A 411 -4.25 -15.50 -1.41
N PRO A 412 -4.26 -14.33 -0.74
CA PRO A 412 -3.58 -13.15 -1.28
C PRO A 412 -2.09 -13.41 -1.45
N TYR A 413 -1.45 -12.67 -2.36
CA TYR A 413 -0.01 -12.78 -2.60
C TYR A 413 0.77 -11.69 -1.87
N ILE A 414 1.85 -12.07 -1.18
CA ILE A 414 2.80 -11.15 -0.53
C ILE A 414 4.10 -11.09 -1.32
N PRO A 415 4.64 -9.90 -1.62
CA PRO A 415 5.95 -9.76 -2.24
C PRO A 415 7.05 -10.48 -1.46
N ALA A 416 7.92 -11.20 -2.17
CA ALA A 416 8.96 -12.03 -1.58
C ALA A 416 9.92 -11.23 -0.69
N HIS A 417 10.23 -9.98 -1.05
CA HIS A 417 11.14 -9.11 -0.28
C HIS A 417 10.54 -8.61 1.04
N LEU A 418 9.22 -8.72 1.24
CA LEU A 418 8.57 -8.38 2.51
C LEU A 418 8.57 -9.56 3.51
N VAL A 419 8.98 -10.75 3.08
CA VAL A 419 9.01 -11.94 3.93
C VAL A 419 10.37 -12.04 4.64
N HIS A 420 10.37 -11.95 5.98
CA HIS A 420 11.59 -12.12 6.76
C HIS A 420 11.81 -13.62 7.03
N THR A 421 12.87 -14.16 6.45
CA THR A 421 13.13 -15.59 6.33
C THR A 421 13.82 -16.33 7.49
N PRO A 422 14.40 -15.71 8.55
CA PRO A 422 14.93 -16.53 9.65
C PRO A 422 13.76 -17.19 10.39
N LYS A 423 13.66 -18.51 10.28
CA LYS A 423 12.66 -19.31 10.97
C LYS A 423 13.12 -19.55 12.40
N PHE A 424 12.30 -19.14 13.36
CA PHE A 424 12.61 -19.25 14.79
C PHE A 424 12.36 -20.64 15.37
N ILE A 425 11.49 -21.42 14.72
CA ILE A 425 11.05 -22.73 15.21
C ILE A 425 11.28 -23.77 14.12
N LEU A 426 12.18 -24.72 14.35
CA LEU A 426 12.47 -25.79 13.41
C LEU A 426 11.50 -26.97 13.59
N PHE A 427 10.91 -27.43 12.48
CA PHE A 427 10.04 -28.61 12.43
C PHE A 427 9.89 -29.09 10.96
N GLU A 428 9.40 -30.30 10.76
CA GLU A 428 9.22 -30.87 9.42
C GLU A 428 7.95 -30.33 8.75
N GLU A 429 8.10 -29.67 7.60
CA GLU A 429 6.98 -29.19 6.81
C GLU A 429 6.52 -30.23 5.79
N ALA A 430 5.21 -30.29 5.53
CA ALA A 430 4.67 -31.06 4.42
C ALA A 430 5.25 -30.57 3.07
N ALA A 431 5.18 -31.42 2.04
CA ALA A 431 5.61 -31.06 0.70
C ALA A 431 4.78 -29.88 0.16
N ALA A 432 5.45 -28.86 -0.37
CA ALA A 432 4.81 -27.66 -0.89
C ALA A 432 4.59 -27.72 -2.40
N THR A 433 3.55 -27.02 -2.85
CA THR A 433 3.26 -26.73 -4.26
C THR A 433 3.18 -25.22 -4.45
N ARG A 434 3.08 -24.72 -5.69
CA ARG A 434 2.95 -23.27 -5.94
C ARG A 434 1.75 -22.61 -5.27
N GLN A 435 0.66 -23.36 -5.09
CA GLN A 435 -0.55 -22.87 -4.42
C GLN A 435 -0.49 -22.97 -2.89
N THR A 436 0.48 -23.71 -2.34
CA THR A 436 0.63 -23.84 -0.88
C THR A 436 1.00 -22.48 -0.29
N PRO A 437 0.19 -21.89 0.62
CA PRO A 437 0.49 -20.61 1.20
C PRO A 437 1.65 -20.71 2.21
N ILE A 438 2.38 -19.62 2.39
CA ILE A 438 3.28 -19.44 3.54
C ILE A 438 2.49 -18.89 4.73
N LEU A 439 2.83 -19.31 5.94
CA LEU A 439 2.23 -18.80 7.17
C LEU A 439 3.16 -17.78 7.84
N LEU A 440 2.61 -16.59 8.06
CA LEU A 440 3.34 -15.43 8.56
C LEU A 440 2.74 -14.91 9.87
N LEU A 441 3.61 -14.34 10.70
CA LEU A 441 3.25 -13.54 11.86
C LEU A 441 3.60 -12.07 11.60
N LEU A 442 2.62 -11.17 11.70
CA LEU A 442 2.86 -9.72 11.74
C LEU A 442 3.15 -9.29 13.18
N GLU A 443 4.38 -8.84 13.42
CA GLU A 443 4.85 -8.35 14.70
C GLU A 443 5.63 -7.05 14.52
N ARG A 444 5.20 -5.97 15.19
CA ARG A 444 5.88 -4.65 15.16
C ARG A 444 6.24 -4.21 13.72
N ASN A 445 5.30 -4.39 12.79
CA ASN A 445 5.44 -4.13 11.33
C ASN A 445 6.43 -5.02 10.57
N LYS A 446 6.88 -6.13 11.16
CA LYS A 446 7.67 -7.16 10.47
C LYS A 446 6.85 -8.43 10.26
N THR A 447 6.92 -8.97 9.06
CA THR A 447 6.32 -10.25 8.64
C THR A 447 7.35 -11.36 8.79
N ARG A 448 7.23 -12.15 9.87
CA ARG A 448 8.12 -13.28 10.19
C ARG A 448 7.49 -14.61 9.76
N VAL A 449 8.31 -15.52 9.23
CA VAL A 449 7.85 -16.85 8.80
C VAL A 449 7.62 -17.78 9.99
N ILE A 450 6.46 -18.43 10.02
CA ILE A 450 6.15 -19.56 10.91
C ILE A 450 6.30 -20.89 10.14
N HIS A 451 5.73 -20.96 8.94
CA HIS A 451 5.71 -22.15 8.07
C HIS A 451 5.83 -21.70 6.62
N GLY A 452 6.55 -22.43 5.78
CA GLY A 452 6.66 -22.19 4.35
C GLY A 452 8.08 -22.26 3.81
N GLU A 453 9.04 -22.82 4.54
CA GLU A 453 10.40 -23.04 4.04
C GLU A 453 10.41 -23.92 2.80
N ASN A 454 9.65 -25.02 2.82
CA ASN A 454 9.52 -25.89 1.65
C ASN A 454 8.89 -25.14 0.47
N ARG A 455 7.99 -24.19 0.75
CA ARG A 455 7.33 -23.37 -0.27
C ARG A 455 8.26 -22.33 -0.87
N MET A 456 9.07 -21.64 -0.06
CA MET A 456 10.04 -20.65 -0.52
C MET A 456 11.25 -21.30 -1.22
N ALA A 457 11.58 -22.53 -0.85
CA ALA A 457 12.61 -23.34 -1.53
C ALA A 457 12.13 -23.98 -2.84
N PHE A 458 10.81 -24.01 -3.08
CA PHE A 458 10.23 -24.64 -4.27
C PHE A 458 10.64 -23.92 -5.57
N ASP A 459 10.58 -22.60 -5.60
CA ASP A 459 10.95 -21.77 -6.76
C ASP A 459 11.41 -20.37 -6.32
N HIS A 460 12.73 -20.15 -6.37
CA HIS A 460 13.34 -18.88 -5.97
C HIS A 460 13.12 -17.74 -6.97
N SER A 461 12.47 -18.00 -8.12
CA SER A 461 12.19 -16.99 -9.15
C SER A 461 10.84 -16.31 -8.99
N GLU A 462 10.07 -16.65 -7.94
CA GLU A 462 8.78 -16.04 -7.66
C GLU A 462 8.94 -14.67 -7.00
N SER A 463 8.21 -13.68 -7.52
CA SER A 463 8.20 -12.32 -6.98
C SER A 463 7.26 -12.17 -5.78
N ALA A 464 6.30 -13.07 -5.62
CA ALA A 464 5.35 -13.08 -4.52
C ALA A 464 4.83 -14.50 -4.23
N TYR A 465 4.40 -14.72 -2.99
CA TYR A 465 3.89 -16.03 -2.53
C TYR A 465 2.47 -15.89 -2.00
N PRO A 466 1.59 -16.89 -2.21
CA PRO A 466 0.33 -16.95 -1.48
C PRO A 466 0.61 -17.00 0.02
N TYR A 467 -0.14 -16.25 0.85
CA TYR A 467 0.13 -16.17 2.28
C TYR A 467 -1.10 -16.22 3.17
N LEU A 468 -0.85 -16.66 4.40
CA LEU A 468 -1.73 -16.56 5.55
C LEU A 468 -1.04 -15.68 6.60
N LEU A 469 -1.80 -14.76 7.18
CA LEU A 469 -1.26 -13.81 8.17
C LEU A 469 -1.97 -13.96 9.51
N LEU A 470 -1.16 -14.12 10.55
CA LEU A 470 -1.57 -13.96 11.95
C LEU A 470 -1.04 -12.62 12.44
N ASN A 471 -1.87 -11.86 13.16
CA ASN A 471 -1.43 -10.64 13.81
C ASN A 471 -1.01 -10.98 15.24
N ARG A 472 0.14 -10.47 15.70
CA ARG A 472 0.55 -10.63 17.09
C ARG A 472 -0.41 -9.89 18.01
N GLN A 473 -1.34 -10.62 18.59
CA GLN A 473 -2.21 -10.20 19.69
C GLN A 473 -1.75 -10.87 21.00
N GLN A 474 -2.38 -10.56 22.14
CA GLN A 474 -1.98 -11.12 23.44
C GLN A 474 -1.91 -12.65 23.42
N ASP A 475 -2.73 -13.29 22.58
CA ASP A 475 -2.87 -14.74 22.55
C ASP A 475 -1.96 -15.44 21.53
N ILE A 476 -1.36 -14.74 20.56
CA ILE A 476 -0.49 -15.38 19.55
C ILE A 476 0.96 -14.98 19.82
N THR A 477 1.63 -15.76 20.67
CA THR A 477 3.06 -15.59 21.01
C THR A 477 3.91 -16.70 20.39
N TRP A 478 5.21 -16.44 20.22
CA TRP A 478 6.17 -17.45 19.72
C TRP A 478 6.19 -18.70 20.58
N GLN A 479 6.14 -18.56 21.91
CA GLN A 479 6.06 -19.69 22.84
C GLN A 479 4.81 -20.54 22.60
N ARG A 480 3.65 -19.92 22.35
CA ARG A 480 2.42 -20.66 22.04
C ARG A 480 2.52 -21.39 20.72
N ILE A 481 3.00 -20.71 19.67
CA ILE A 481 3.23 -21.29 18.36
C ILE A 481 4.15 -22.52 18.48
N HIS A 482 5.23 -22.39 19.26
CA HIS A 482 6.17 -23.48 19.53
C HIS A 482 5.50 -24.68 20.22
N ASN A 483 4.75 -24.45 21.30
CA ASN A 483 4.06 -25.51 22.03
C ASN A 483 3.06 -26.27 21.14
N ILE A 484 2.31 -25.56 20.30
CA ILE A 484 1.38 -26.18 19.34
C ILE A 484 2.16 -27.04 18.33
N ILE A 485 3.25 -26.53 17.76
CA ILE A 485 4.09 -27.27 16.81
C ILE A 485 4.64 -28.56 17.44
N LEU A 486 5.04 -28.54 18.73
CA LEU A 486 5.54 -29.72 19.44
C LEU A 486 4.48 -30.82 19.62
N GLU A 487 3.21 -30.45 19.77
CA GLU A 487 2.10 -31.39 19.99
C GLU A 487 1.52 -31.93 18.66
N MET A 488 1.84 -31.30 17.53
CA MET A 488 1.31 -31.68 16.23
C MET A 488 2.07 -32.86 15.59
N PRO A 489 1.37 -33.75 14.87
CA PRO A 489 2.01 -34.80 14.11
C PRO A 489 2.81 -34.22 12.92
N GLN A 490 4.02 -34.71 12.74
CA GLN A 490 4.94 -34.32 11.66
C GLN A 490 4.77 -35.27 10.45
N PRO A 491 4.95 -34.81 9.19
CA PRO A 491 5.22 -33.43 8.80
C PRO A 491 3.96 -32.55 8.90
N ILE A 492 4.13 -31.30 9.33
CA ILE A 492 3.00 -30.37 9.57
C ILE A 492 2.54 -29.74 8.25
N ASP A 493 1.23 -29.84 7.98
CA ASP A 493 0.54 -29.10 6.92
C ASP A 493 0.21 -27.66 7.35
N VAL A 494 0.39 -26.70 6.44
CA VAL A 494 0.26 -25.27 6.74
C VAL A 494 -1.17 -24.87 7.11
N LEU A 495 -2.18 -25.45 6.45
CA LEU A 495 -3.58 -25.12 6.71
C LEU A 495 -4.02 -25.69 8.05
N THR A 496 -3.55 -26.90 8.37
CA THR A 496 -3.78 -27.54 9.66
C THR A 496 -3.17 -26.70 10.79
N LEU A 497 -1.91 -26.27 10.65
CA LEU A 497 -1.26 -25.41 11.64
C LEU A 497 -1.99 -24.07 11.83
N TYR A 498 -2.35 -23.41 10.73
CA TYR A 498 -3.09 -22.15 10.77
C TYR A 498 -4.45 -22.31 11.46
N GLN A 499 -5.19 -23.38 11.17
CA GLN A 499 -6.47 -23.67 11.81
C GLN A 499 -6.31 -23.93 13.31
N THR A 500 -5.31 -24.70 13.73
CA THR A 500 -5.04 -24.95 15.15
C THR A 500 -4.69 -23.65 15.89
N LEU A 501 -3.84 -22.80 15.29
CA LEU A 501 -3.48 -21.51 15.86
C LEU A 501 -4.68 -20.56 16.02
N LYS A 502 -5.67 -20.63 15.10
CA LYS A 502 -6.90 -19.83 15.17
C LYS A 502 -7.99 -20.40 16.08
N GLN A 503 -8.18 -21.73 16.12
CA GLN A 503 -9.26 -22.33 16.91
C GLN A 503 -9.13 -22.05 18.40
N THR A 504 -7.91 -21.94 18.88
CA THR A 504 -7.62 -21.64 20.28
C THR A 504 -7.72 -20.13 20.59
N GLU A 505 -8.15 -19.27 19.65
CA GLU A 505 -8.56 -17.87 19.93
C GLU A 505 -9.95 -17.77 20.61
N LEU A 506 -10.73 -18.86 20.61
CA LEU A 506 -12.13 -18.89 21.06
C LEU A 506 -12.36 -19.63 22.39
N GLU A 507 -11.31 -20.23 22.97
CA GLU A 507 -11.30 -20.82 24.31
C GLU A 507 -10.56 -19.90 25.28
#